data_AF-A0A1Q9Q0M3-F1
#
_entry.id   AF-A0A1Q9Q0M3-F1
#
_cell.length_a   1.000
_cell.length_b   1.000
_cell.length_c   1.000
_cell.angle_alpha   90.00
_cell.angle_beta   90.00
_cell.angle_gamma   90.00
#
_symmetry.space_group_name_H-M   'P 1'
#
loop_
_entity.id
_entity.type
_entity.pdbx_description
1 polymer ?
#
loop_
_entity_poly.entity_id
_entity_poly.type
_entity_poly.pdbx_seq_one_letter_code
_entity_poly.pdbx_strand_id
1 'polypeptide(L)'
;MRINHNIAALNTFRQLNSAARGSATSMERLSSGKRINNASDDAAGLAISEKMRGQIRGLEMAQKNSQDGVSLLQTAEGALNETHSILQRMREFTVQAANDTNTASDREKLQGEVNALAKEVSRIGSTTEFNGKRILDGSFDGSFHIGANQNLSVSVGEARSFNLGITSDIGVAVEGEYTANGTTADALEAGSYSVVKNDAGTFDIKDQSGKD
;
A
#
# COMPACT_ATOMS: atom_id res chain seq x y z
N MET A 1 -10.03 -61.39 -60.27
CA MET A 1 -9.46 -61.14 -58.92
C MET A 1 -7.96 -60.96 -59.07
N ARG A 2 -7.37 -59.88 -58.54
CA ARG A 2 -5.91 -59.65 -58.57
C ARG A 2 -5.32 -60.03 -57.21
N ILE A 3 -4.30 -60.89 -57.21
CA ILE A 3 -3.70 -61.51 -56.01
C ILE A 3 -2.63 -60.62 -55.36
N ASN A 4 -2.06 -59.67 -56.11
CA ASN A 4 -0.95 -58.85 -55.61
C ASN A 4 -1.33 -57.82 -54.54
N HIS A 5 -2.61 -57.43 -54.43
CA HIS A 5 -3.05 -56.36 -53.52
C HIS A 5 -4.27 -56.84 -52.73
N ASN A 6 -4.10 -57.06 -51.43
CA ASN A 6 -5.20 -57.41 -50.55
C ASN A 6 -5.90 -56.15 -50.05
N ILE A 7 -6.81 -55.62 -50.88
CA ILE A 7 -7.52 -54.37 -50.61
C ILE A 7 -8.43 -54.50 -49.37
N ALA A 8 -9.00 -55.68 -49.11
CA ALA A 8 -9.81 -55.93 -47.93
C ALA A 8 -8.99 -55.81 -46.64
N ALA A 9 -7.81 -56.43 -46.59
CA ALA A 9 -6.90 -56.31 -45.46
C ALA A 9 -6.34 -54.87 -45.28
N LEU A 10 -6.04 -54.16 -46.38
CA LEU A 10 -5.62 -52.76 -46.31
C LEU A 10 -6.74 -51.82 -45.82
N ASN A 11 -7.99 -52.15 -46.09
CA ASN A 11 -9.12 -51.41 -45.55
C ASN A 11 -9.23 -51.67 -44.04
N THR A 12 -9.32 -52.94 -43.63
CA THR A 12 -9.44 -53.31 -42.21
C THR A 12 -8.28 -52.76 -41.37
N PHE A 13 -7.05 -52.74 -41.90
CA PHE A 13 -5.90 -52.12 -41.24
C PHE A 13 -6.06 -50.60 -41.06
N ARG A 14 -6.61 -49.88 -42.05
CA ARG A 14 -6.92 -48.44 -41.93
C ARG A 14 -8.01 -48.18 -40.89
N GLN A 15 -9.09 -48.98 -40.87
CA GLN A 15 -10.14 -48.87 -39.85
C GLN A 15 -9.59 -49.17 -38.44
N LEU A 16 -8.77 -50.22 -38.29
CA LEU A 16 -8.15 -50.58 -37.03
C LEU A 16 -7.22 -49.47 -36.51
N ASN A 17 -6.43 -48.84 -37.40
CA ASN A 17 -5.61 -47.67 -37.04
C ASN A 17 -6.46 -46.49 -36.55
N SER A 18 -7.59 -46.20 -37.22
CA SER A 18 -8.51 -45.14 -36.79
C SER A 18 -9.11 -45.45 -35.42
N ALA A 19 -9.53 -46.69 -35.17
CA ALA A 19 -10.09 -47.13 -33.90
C ALA A 19 -9.04 -47.09 -32.77
N ALA A 20 -7.81 -47.53 -33.04
CA ALA A 20 -6.70 -47.47 -32.10
C ALA A 20 -6.36 -46.03 -31.70
N ARG A 21 -6.35 -45.08 -32.66
CA ARG A 21 -6.16 -43.65 -32.38
C ARG A 21 -7.29 -43.08 -31.52
N GLY A 22 -8.54 -43.41 -31.82
CA GLY A 22 -9.69 -42.97 -31.01
C GLY A 22 -9.65 -43.50 -29.57
N SER A 23 -9.24 -44.77 -29.39
CA SER A 23 -9.04 -45.37 -28.07
C SER A 23 -7.89 -44.68 -27.30
N ALA A 24 -6.76 -44.40 -27.97
CA ALA A 24 -5.64 -43.68 -27.38
C ALA A 24 -6.04 -42.27 -26.89
N THR A 25 -6.76 -41.49 -27.71
CA THR A 25 -7.27 -40.17 -27.30
C THR A 25 -8.28 -40.26 -26.16
N SER A 26 -9.11 -41.31 -26.13
CA SER A 26 -10.07 -41.51 -25.02
C SER A 26 -9.35 -41.82 -23.71
N MET A 27 -8.28 -42.64 -23.75
CA MET A 27 -7.42 -42.88 -22.60
C MET A 27 -6.67 -41.61 -22.16
N GLU A 28 -6.21 -40.79 -23.10
CA GLU A 28 -5.56 -39.50 -22.81
C GLU A 28 -6.51 -38.54 -22.08
N ARG A 29 -7.76 -38.41 -22.57
CA ARG A 29 -8.81 -37.61 -21.92
C ARG A 29 -9.17 -38.16 -20.54
N LEU A 30 -9.24 -39.49 -20.38
CA LEU A 30 -9.51 -40.12 -19.09
C LEU A 30 -8.38 -39.87 -18.08
N SER A 31 -7.12 -40.02 -18.50
CA SER A 31 -5.95 -39.83 -17.64
C SER A 31 -5.74 -38.38 -17.22
N SER A 32 -6.11 -37.42 -18.08
CA SER A 32 -5.96 -35.98 -17.82
C SER A 32 -7.18 -35.37 -17.14
N GLY A 33 -8.35 -36.03 -17.21
CA GLY A 33 -9.64 -35.48 -16.79
C GLY A 33 -10.11 -34.29 -17.64
N LYS A 34 -9.42 -33.97 -18.75
CA LYS A 34 -9.73 -32.82 -19.59
C LYS A 34 -10.31 -33.28 -20.92
N ARG A 35 -11.38 -32.61 -21.35
CA ARG A 35 -11.99 -32.87 -22.67
C ARG A 35 -11.08 -32.45 -23.83
N ILE A 36 -10.34 -31.35 -23.68
CA ILE A 36 -9.44 -30.79 -24.70
C ILE A 36 -8.01 -30.85 -24.15
N ASN A 37 -7.18 -31.72 -24.73
CA ASN A 37 -5.76 -31.87 -24.33
C ASN A 37 -4.78 -31.25 -25.31
N ASN A 38 -5.11 -31.23 -26.60
CA ASN A 38 -4.25 -30.74 -27.67
C ASN A 38 -4.93 -29.63 -28.46
N ALA A 39 -4.14 -28.68 -28.98
CA ALA A 39 -4.65 -27.58 -29.81
C ALA A 39 -5.31 -28.07 -31.12
N SER A 40 -4.96 -29.27 -31.58
CA SER A 40 -5.51 -29.90 -32.78
C SER A 40 -6.96 -30.39 -32.63
N ASP A 41 -7.45 -30.54 -31.39
CA ASP A 41 -8.80 -31.02 -31.08
C ASP A 41 -9.81 -29.86 -31.07
N ASP A 42 -9.46 -28.77 -30.39
CA ASP A 42 -10.21 -27.51 -30.40
C ASP A 42 -9.30 -26.34 -30.02
N ALA A 43 -8.74 -25.66 -31.03
CA ALA A 43 -7.82 -24.54 -30.82
C ALA A 43 -8.49 -23.36 -30.09
N ALA A 44 -9.76 -23.08 -30.40
CA ALA A 44 -10.50 -21.98 -29.80
C ALA A 44 -10.88 -22.30 -28.34
N GLY A 45 -11.37 -23.51 -28.09
CA GLY A 45 -11.70 -23.98 -26.74
C GLY A 45 -10.48 -24.05 -25.83
N LEU A 46 -9.33 -24.48 -26.35
CA LEU A 46 -8.07 -24.46 -25.61
C LEU A 46 -7.62 -23.01 -25.31
N ALA A 47 -7.69 -22.11 -26.28
CA ALA A 47 -7.30 -20.71 -26.10
C ALA A 47 -8.16 -19.99 -25.04
N ILE A 48 -9.48 -20.19 -25.06
CA ILE A 48 -10.39 -19.63 -24.03
C ILE A 48 -10.10 -20.27 -22.67
N SER A 49 -9.86 -21.58 -22.61
CA SER A 49 -9.52 -22.28 -21.36
C SER A 49 -8.21 -21.79 -20.75
N GLU A 50 -7.19 -21.54 -21.57
CA GLU A 50 -5.92 -20.97 -21.10
C GLU A 50 -6.06 -19.51 -20.67
N LYS A 51 -6.86 -18.70 -21.37
CA LYS A 51 -7.22 -17.36 -20.92
C LYS A 51 -7.90 -17.40 -19.54
N MET A 52 -8.87 -18.29 -19.34
CA MET A 52 -9.54 -18.45 -18.05
C MET A 52 -8.58 -18.97 -16.97
N ARG A 53 -7.70 -19.92 -17.28
CA ARG A 53 -6.64 -20.36 -16.33
C ARG A 53 -5.69 -19.22 -15.96
N GLY A 54 -5.34 -18.36 -16.91
CA GLY A 54 -4.57 -17.15 -16.66
C GLY A 54 -5.30 -16.19 -15.72
N GLN A 55 -6.58 -15.95 -15.97
CA GLN A 55 -7.43 -15.12 -15.11
C GLN A 55 -7.58 -15.71 -13.70
N ILE A 56 -7.81 -17.02 -13.56
CA ILE A 56 -7.91 -17.69 -12.25
C ILE A 56 -6.61 -17.50 -11.46
N ARG A 57 -5.45 -17.76 -12.07
CA ARG A 57 -4.16 -17.53 -11.41
C ARG A 57 -3.94 -16.06 -11.03
N GLY A 58 -4.38 -15.14 -11.88
CA GLY A 58 -4.36 -13.70 -11.56
C GLY A 58 -5.27 -13.36 -10.37
N LEU A 59 -6.47 -13.93 -10.30
CA LEU A 59 -7.40 -13.75 -9.21
C LEU A 59 -6.92 -14.38 -7.89
N GLU A 60 -6.27 -15.54 -7.94
CA GLU A 60 -5.65 -16.17 -6.77
C GLU A 60 -4.57 -15.27 -6.16
N MET A 61 -3.72 -14.67 -7.01
CA MET A 61 -2.73 -13.69 -6.55
C MET A 61 -3.37 -12.41 -6.01
N ALA A 62 -4.42 -11.93 -6.67
CA ALA A 62 -5.18 -10.78 -6.19
C ALA A 62 -5.84 -11.04 -4.82
N GLN A 63 -6.35 -12.25 -4.59
CA GLN A 63 -6.89 -12.65 -3.29
C GLN A 63 -5.81 -12.60 -2.21
N LYS A 64 -4.61 -13.12 -2.51
CA LYS A 64 -3.47 -13.05 -1.59
C LYS A 64 -3.07 -11.59 -1.29
N ASN A 65 -2.96 -10.74 -2.31
CA ASN A 65 -2.66 -9.31 -2.15
C ASN A 65 -3.73 -8.59 -1.31
N SER A 66 -5.00 -8.96 -1.48
CA SER A 66 -6.10 -8.41 -0.69
C SER A 66 -5.98 -8.80 0.78
N GLN A 67 -5.56 -10.04 1.04
CA GLN A 67 -5.36 -10.53 2.40
C GLN A 67 -4.17 -9.82 3.08
N ASP A 68 -3.10 -9.56 2.35
CA ASP A 68 -1.98 -8.73 2.84
C ASP A 68 -2.44 -7.29 3.14
N GLY A 69 -3.32 -6.73 2.30
CA GLY A 69 -3.96 -5.43 2.55
C GLY A 69 -4.83 -5.42 3.81
N VAL A 70 -5.59 -6.49 4.06
CA VAL A 70 -6.36 -6.66 5.30
C VAL A 70 -5.42 -6.72 6.51
N SER A 71 -4.33 -7.48 6.44
CA SER A 71 -3.35 -7.56 7.54
C SER A 71 -2.66 -6.21 7.80
N LEU A 72 -2.37 -5.43 6.75
CA LEU A 72 -1.87 -4.07 6.90
C LEU A 72 -2.89 -3.19 7.63
N LEU A 73 -4.16 -3.23 7.21
CA LEU A 73 -5.22 -2.43 7.83
C LEU A 73 -5.45 -2.83 9.29
N GLN A 74 -5.40 -4.12 9.62
CA GLN A 74 -5.51 -4.59 11.01
C GLN A 74 -4.37 -4.08 11.88
N THR A 75 -3.16 -4.03 11.34
CA THR A 75 -1.99 -3.48 12.04
C THR A 75 -2.18 -1.97 12.28
N ALA A 76 -2.67 -1.24 11.27
CA ALA A 76 -3.01 0.17 11.42
C ALA A 76 -4.13 0.39 12.46
N GLU A 77 -5.19 -0.42 12.42
CA GLU A 77 -6.33 -0.34 13.34
C GLU A 77 -5.91 -0.62 14.79
N GLY A 78 -5.06 -1.62 15.04
CA GLY A 78 -4.51 -1.89 16.38
C GLY A 78 -3.74 -0.70 16.94
N ALA A 79 -2.87 -0.08 16.12
CA ALA A 79 -2.12 1.12 16.53
C ALA A 79 -3.00 2.36 16.73
N LEU A 80 -4.07 2.52 15.94
CA LEU A 80 -5.04 3.60 16.11
C LEU A 80 -5.91 3.40 17.36
N ASN A 81 -6.21 2.16 17.75
CA ASN A 81 -6.93 1.88 19.00
C ASN A 81 -6.09 2.26 20.24
N GLU A 82 -4.78 2.04 20.22
CA GLU A 82 -3.88 2.53 21.27
C GLU A 82 -3.83 4.07 21.28
N THR A 83 -3.73 4.68 20.10
CA THR A 83 -3.78 6.15 19.96
C THR A 83 -5.09 6.71 20.54
N HIS A 84 -6.22 6.07 20.28
CA HIS A 84 -7.53 6.46 20.83
C HIS A 84 -7.57 6.39 22.36
N SER A 85 -7.05 5.31 22.94
CA SER A 85 -6.98 5.11 24.39
C SER A 85 -6.11 6.17 25.07
N ILE A 86 -4.98 6.51 24.46
CA ILE A 86 -4.11 7.59 24.92
C ILE A 86 -4.84 8.95 24.86
N LEU A 87 -5.55 9.25 23.78
CA LEU A 87 -6.31 10.49 23.64
C LEU A 87 -7.41 10.64 24.67
N GLN A 88 -8.07 9.53 25.02
CA GLN A 88 -9.04 9.53 26.11
C GLN A 88 -8.37 9.89 27.43
N ARG A 89 -7.18 9.33 27.71
CA ARG A 89 -6.40 9.66 28.91
C ARG A 89 -5.93 11.11 28.93
N MET A 90 -5.51 11.66 27.79
CA MET A 90 -5.19 13.07 27.65
C MET A 90 -6.40 13.95 27.98
N ARG A 91 -7.59 13.59 27.48
CA ARG A 91 -8.84 14.30 27.81
C ARG A 91 -9.15 14.26 29.31
N GLU A 92 -8.97 13.11 29.95
CA GLU A 92 -9.14 12.99 31.41
C GLU A 92 -8.24 13.96 32.18
N PHE A 93 -6.96 14.05 31.80
CA PHE A 93 -6.01 14.97 32.42
C PHE A 93 -6.33 16.44 32.12
N THR A 94 -6.77 16.78 30.91
CA THR A 94 -7.19 18.15 30.58
C THR A 94 -8.42 18.58 31.38
N VAL A 95 -9.42 17.69 31.53
CA VAL A 95 -10.61 17.95 32.38
C VAL A 95 -10.20 18.07 33.84
N GLN A 96 -9.27 17.23 34.31
CA GLN A 96 -8.73 17.34 35.67
C GLN A 96 -8.04 18.68 35.88
N ALA A 97 -7.21 19.13 34.93
CA ALA A 97 -6.47 20.40 34.99
C ALA A 97 -7.38 21.64 34.95
N ALA A 98 -8.55 21.52 34.31
CA ALA A 98 -9.56 22.57 34.21
C ALA A 98 -10.29 22.85 35.54
N ASN A 99 -10.11 22.02 36.58
CA ASN A 99 -10.64 22.34 37.90
C ASN A 99 -9.89 23.52 38.54
N ASP A 100 -10.65 24.51 39.03
CA ASP A 100 -10.11 25.74 39.64
C ASP A 100 -9.40 25.52 40.98
N THR A 101 -9.60 24.36 41.61
CA THR A 101 -8.95 24.00 42.88
C THR A 101 -7.49 23.55 42.72
N ASN A 102 -7.02 23.30 41.49
CA ASN A 102 -5.64 22.90 41.25
C ASN A 102 -4.69 24.10 41.34
N THR A 103 -3.53 23.90 41.95
CA THR A 103 -2.48 24.91 41.99
C THR A 103 -1.75 24.99 40.64
N ALA A 104 -1.00 26.08 40.41
CA ALA A 104 -0.17 26.21 39.21
C ALA A 104 0.86 25.07 39.08
N SER A 105 1.43 24.58 40.19
CA SER A 105 2.38 23.46 40.17
C SER A 105 1.69 22.13 39.77
N ASP A 106 0.43 21.93 40.15
CA ASP A 106 -0.31 20.72 39.79
C ASP A 106 -0.68 20.72 38.30
N ARG A 107 -1.06 21.88 37.76
CA ARG A 107 -1.29 22.05 36.31
C ARG A 107 -0.02 21.80 35.49
N GLU A 108 1.14 22.22 35.99
CA GLU A 108 2.43 21.96 35.33
C GLU A 108 2.78 20.46 35.28
N LYS A 109 2.51 19.71 36.36
CA LYS A 109 2.68 18.25 36.38
C LYS A 109 1.72 17.55 35.43
N LEU A 110 0.45 17.96 35.41
CA LEU A 110 -0.54 17.43 34.46
C LEU A 110 -0.15 17.73 33.01
N GLN A 111 0.41 18.91 32.73
CA GLN A 111 0.96 19.24 31.41
C GLN A 111 2.15 18.34 31.05
N GLY A 112 3.00 18.00 32.02
CA GLY A 112 4.08 17.03 31.84
C GLY A 112 3.57 15.66 31.39
N GLU A 113 2.50 15.16 32.01
CA GLU A 113 1.84 13.91 31.61
C GLU A 113 1.22 14.00 30.20
N VAL A 114 0.49 15.09 29.89
CA VAL A 114 -0.06 15.34 28.56
C VAL A 114 1.05 15.38 27.50
N ASN A 115 2.19 16.01 27.79
CA ASN A 115 3.33 16.05 26.89
C ASN A 115 3.97 14.66 26.68
N ALA A 116 4.02 13.83 27.73
CA ALA A 116 4.51 12.45 27.62
C ALA A 116 3.57 11.60 26.74
N LEU A 117 2.27 11.73 26.93
CA LEU A 117 1.26 11.07 26.10
C LEU A 117 1.32 11.54 24.63
N ALA A 118 1.54 12.84 24.39
CA ALA A 118 1.73 13.37 23.02
C ALA A 118 2.99 12.79 22.33
N LYS A 119 4.08 12.61 23.08
CA LYS A 119 5.28 11.92 22.59
C LYS A 119 4.99 10.47 22.25
N GLU A 120 4.20 9.79 23.07
CA GLU A 120 3.82 8.39 22.84
C GLU A 120 2.95 8.22 21.59
N VAL A 121 1.97 9.10 21.37
CA VAL A 121 1.19 9.13 20.11
C VAL A 121 2.10 9.33 18.90
N SER A 122 3.05 10.26 19.00
CA SER A 122 4.03 10.50 17.92
C SER A 122 4.94 9.29 17.69
N ARG A 123 5.33 8.59 18.76
CA ARG A 123 6.11 7.35 18.69
C ARG A 123 5.32 6.28 17.95
N ILE A 124 4.08 5.99 18.34
CA ILE A 124 3.19 5.02 17.67
C ILE A 124 3.10 5.35 16.16
N GLY A 125 2.82 6.60 15.80
CA GLY A 125 2.76 7.02 14.40
C GLY A 125 4.06 6.80 13.61
N SER A 126 5.23 6.89 14.26
CA SER A 126 6.55 6.72 13.64
C SER A 126 7.11 5.29 13.65
N THR A 127 6.66 4.45 14.60
CA THR A 127 7.16 3.08 14.80
C THR A 127 6.24 2.00 14.24
N THR A 128 4.97 2.30 13.98
CA THR A 128 4.04 1.31 13.40
C THR A 128 4.44 1.02 11.95
N GLU A 129 4.90 -0.22 11.74
CA GLU A 129 5.34 -0.71 10.45
C GLU A 129 4.64 -2.02 10.06
N PHE A 130 4.45 -2.20 8.77
CA PHE A 130 4.03 -3.46 8.19
C PHE A 130 5.00 -3.82 7.06
N ASN A 131 5.64 -4.99 7.18
CA ASN A 131 6.63 -5.46 6.21
C ASN A 131 7.73 -4.41 5.90
N GLY A 132 8.24 -3.73 6.94
CA GLY A 132 9.29 -2.71 6.85
C GLY A 132 8.84 -1.35 6.28
N LYS A 133 7.55 -1.15 6.02
CA LYS A 133 6.99 0.14 5.62
C LYS A 133 6.21 0.76 6.77
N ARG A 134 6.46 2.04 7.05
CA ARG A 134 5.65 2.83 7.98
C ARG A 134 4.29 3.12 7.36
N ILE A 135 3.24 3.00 8.16
CA ILE A 135 1.85 3.09 7.65
C ILE A 135 1.06 4.26 8.24
N LEU A 136 1.51 4.89 9.34
CA LEU A 136 0.79 5.95 10.06
C LEU A 136 1.49 7.32 10.00
N ASP A 137 2.56 7.46 9.23
CA ASP A 137 3.33 8.69 9.08
C ASP A 137 2.83 9.62 7.96
N GLY A 138 1.71 9.28 7.32
CA GLY A 138 1.12 10.05 6.21
C GLY A 138 1.85 9.91 4.88
N SER A 139 3.00 9.24 4.83
CA SER A 139 3.75 8.97 3.60
C SER A 139 3.27 7.69 2.90
N PHE A 140 2.41 6.90 3.52
CA PHE A 140 1.96 5.63 2.98
C PHE A 140 0.90 5.83 1.89
N ASP A 141 1.34 5.73 0.63
CA ASP A 141 0.49 5.57 -0.54
C ASP A 141 0.67 4.15 -1.11
N GLY A 142 -0.36 3.33 -0.99
CA GLY A 142 -0.33 1.92 -1.36
C GLY A 142 -1.46 1.56 -2.32
N SER A 143 -1.10 1.10 -3.51
CA SER A 143 -2.06 0.48 -4.45
C SER A 143 -2.01 -1.04 -4.36
N PHE A 144 -3.10 -1.68 -3.97
CA PHE A 144 -3.24 -3.14 -3.99
C PHE A 144 -3.87 -3.58 -5.31
N HIS A 145 -3.24 -4.52 -6.01
CA HIS A 145 -3.82 -5.12 -7.21
C HIS A 145 -4.77 -6.25 -6.79
N ILE A 146 -6.08 -5.99 -6.87
CA ILE A 146 -7.16 -6.87 -6.38
C ILE A 146 -7.91 -7.55 -7.57
N GLY A 147 -7.44 -7.38 -8.80
CA GLY A 147 -7.98 -8.14 -9.92
C GLY A 147 -7.11 -8.11 -11.17
N ALA A 148 -7.57 -8.83 -12.19
CA ALA A 148 -6.86 -8.96 -13.46
C ALA A 148 -6.62 -7.62 -14.20
N ASN A 149 -7.38 -6.56 -13.88
CA ASN A 149 -7.23 -5.20 -14.43
C ASN A 149 -7.67 -4.10 -13.43
N GLN A 150 -7.74 -4.39 -12.11
CA GLN A 150 -8.25 -3.41 -11.13
C GLN A 150 -7.30 -3.23 -9.95
N ASN A 151 -7.08 -1.96 -9.60
CA ASN A 151 -6.28 -1.53 -8.47
C ASN A 151 -7.20 -0.90 -7.42
N LEU A 152 -7.02 -1.25 -6.16
CA LEU A 152 -7.58 -0.54 -5.03
C LEU A 152 -6.50 0.39 -4.47
N SER A 153 -6.75 1.70 -4.55
CA SER A 153 -5.90 2.70 -3.91
C SER A 153 -6.36 2.88 -2.46
N VAL A 154 -5.44 2.70 -1.51
CA VAL A 154 -5.69 2.92 -0.08
C VAL A 154 -4.74 4.02 0.39
N SER A 155 -5.32 5.14 0.83
CA SER A 155 -4.58 6.21 1.49
C SER A 155 -4.86 6.17 3.00
N VAL A 156 -3.81 6.10 3.81
CA VAL A 156 -3.92 6.23 5.27
C VAL A 156 -3.41 7.61 5.67
N GLY A 157 -4.27 8.39 6.32
CA GLY A 157 -3.90 9.73 6.81
C GLY A 157 -2.89 9.66 7.95
N GLU A 158 -2.11 10.73 8.12
CA GLU A 158 -1.11 10.85 9.18
C GLU A 158 -1.78 10.89 10.56
N ALA A 159 -1.33 10.04 11.50
CA ALA A 159 -1.90 9.95 12.85
C ALA A 159 -0.99 10.59 13.93
N ARG A 160 0.04 11.36 13.53
CA ARG A 160 0.97 11.99 14.48
C ARG A 160 0.30 13.11 15.28
N SER A 161 0.87 13.40 16.45
CA SER A 161 0.33 14.38 17.40
C SER A 161 0.12 15.78 16.79
N PHE A 162 0.94 16.16 15.83
CA PHE A 162 0.82 17.40 15.06
C PHE A 162 -0.42 17.42 14.15
N ASN A 163 -0.61 16.39 13.32
CA ASN A 163 -1.73 16.32 12.38
C ASN A 163 -3.09 16.15 13.11
N LEU A 164 -3.06 15.50 14.27
CA LEU A 164 -4.23 15.32 15.14
C LEU A 164 -4.57 16.55 15.99
N GLY A 165 -3.83 17.66 15.85
CA GLY A 165 -4.08 18.93 16.57
C GLY A 165 -3.83 18.87 18.08
N ILE A 166 -3.08 17.87 18.55
CA ILE A 166 -2.79 17.65 19.99
C ILE A 166 -1.69 18.62 20.46
N THR A 167 -0.74 18.94 19.59
CA THR A 167 0.25 19.99 19.83
C THR A 167 -0.13 21.20 18.97
N SER A 168 -0.29 22.36 19.60
CA SER A 168 -0.45 23.63 18.90
C SER A 168 0.84 23.94 18.14
N ASP A 169 0.74 24.15 16.83
CA ASP A 169 1.76 24.69 15.92
C ASP A 169 3.19 24.74 16.48
N ILE A 170 3.85 23.58 16.55
CA ILE A 170 5.32 23.58 16.59
C ILE A 170 5.76 23.75 15.13
N GLY A 171 5.98 25.01 14.75
CA GLY A 171 6.63 25.38 13.50
C GLY A 171 7.97 24.68 13.41
N VAL A 172 8.08 23.71 12.52
CA VAL A 172 9.37 23.11 12.16
C VAL A 172 10.15 24.19 11.41
N ALA A 173 11.07 24.85 12.12
CA ALA A 173 12.13 25.63 11.49
C ALA A 173 13.00 24.64 10.71
N VAL A 174 12.84 24.60 9.39
CA VAL A 174 13.76 23.90 8.50
C VAL A 174 14.97 24.80 8.33
N GLU A 175 16.04 24.52 9.09
CA GLU A 175 17.36 25.07 8.79
C GLU A 175 17.91 24.32 7.56
N GLY A 176 17.81 24.94 6.39
CA GLY A 176 18.46 24.47 5.16
C GLY A 176 19.73 25.25 4.90
N GLU A 177 20.88 24.57 4.82
CA GLU A 177 22.14 25.17 4.36
C GLU A 177 22.09 25.35 2.83
N TYR A 178 22.10 26.59 2.36
CA TYR A 178 22.16 26.92 0.93
C TYR A 178 23.62 27.07 0.50
N THR A 179 24.09 26.22 -0.41
CA THR A 179 25.38 26.39 -1.10
C THR A 179 25.14 26.99 -2.49
N ALA A 180 25.45 28.28 -2.64
CA ALA A 180 25.31 29.00 -3.90
C ALA A 180 26.33 28.51 -4.94
N ASN A 181 25.84 28.05 -6.09
CA ASN A 181 26.69 27.70 -7.24
C ASN A 181 26.32 28.58 -8.44
N GLY A 182 26.92 29.78 -8.53
CA GLY A 182 27.14 30.50 -9.79
C GLY A 182 26.08 31.49 -10.30
N THR A 183 26.41 32.77 -10.12
CA THR A 183 26.29 33.92 -11.06
C THR A 183 24.93 34.41 -11.59
N THR A 184 24.64 35.65 -11.15
CA THR A 184 23.84 36.74 -11.76
C THR A 184 22.31 36.73 -11.61
N ALA A 185 21.83 37.05 -10.40
CA ALA A 185 21.02 38.23 -10.06
C ALA A 185 20.64 38.10 -8.56
N ASP A 186 21.11 39.05 -7.73
CA ASP A 186 21.00 39.12 -6.27
C ASP A 186 21.38 37.85 -5.51
N ALA A 187 22.70 37.64 -5.38
CA ALA A 187 23.26 36.59 -4.52
C ALA A 187 23.01 36.95 -3.05
N LEU A 188 22.14 36.19 -2.39
CA LEU A 188 22.04 36.17 -0.93
C LEU A 188 23.43 35.78 -0.37
N GLU A 189 24.00 36.64 0.49
CA GLU A 189 25.27 36.36 1.16
C GLU A 189 25.17 35.10 2.05
N ALA A 190 26.30 34.49 2.41
CA ALA A 190 26.28 33.38 3.35
C ALA A 190 25.78 33.87 4.73
N GLY A 191 24.59 33.42 5.16
CA GLY A 191 23.96 33.87 6.39
C GLY A 191 22.75 33.02 6.78
N SER A 192 22.27 33.20 8.02
CA SER A 192 21.01 32.60 8.46
C SER A 192 19.86 33.48 8.01
N TYR A 193 18.95 32.91 7.24
CA TYR A 193 17.74 33.58 6.78
C TYR A 193 16.51 32.97 7.45
N SER A 194 15.52 33.81 7.75
CA SER A 194 14.22 33.38 8.26
C SER A 194 13.16 33.55 7.17
N VAL A 195 12.31 32.55 6.99
CA VAL A 195 11.20 32.62 6.04
C VAL A 195 9.98 33.14 6.80
N VAL A 196 9.48 34.32 6.42
CA VAL A 196 8.33 34.95 7.05
C VAL A 196 7.18 35.03 6.05
N LYS A 197 5.99 34.61 6.45
CA LYS A 197 4.78 34.74 5.64
C LYS A 197 4.26 36.18 5.74
N ASN A 198 4.08 36.86 4.62
CA ASN A 198 3.47 38.19 4.59
C ASN A 198 1.94 38.11 4.60
N ASP A 199 1.29 39.25 4.91
CA ASP A 199 -0.17 39.37 4.99
C ASP A 199 -0.88 39.11 3.64
N ALA A 200 -0.12 39.05 2.53
CA ALA A 200 -0.61 38.69 1.20
C ALA A 200 -0.51 37.18 0.91
N GLY A 201 -0.09 36.36 1.88
CA GLY A 201 0.00 34.90 1.74
C GLY A 201 1.22 34.41 0.95
N THR A 202 2.18 35.28 0.65
CA THR A 202 3.46 34.95 0.01
C THR A 202 4.55 34.81 1.10
N PHE A 203 5.61 34.05 0.82
CA PHE A 203 6.71 33.83 1.77
C PHE A 203 7.94 34.63 1.34
N ASP A 204 8.39 35.54 2.19
CA ASP A 204 9.57 36.36 1.98
C ASP A 204 10.75 35.79 2.79
N ILE A 205 11.95 35.82 2.21
CA ILE A 205 13.19 35.39 2.86
C ILE A 205 13.81 36.64 3.47
N LYS A 206 14.02 36.67 4.78
CA LYS A 206 14.61 37.83 5.47
C LYS A 206 15.92 37.47 6.14
N ASP A 207 16.90 38.36 6.02
CA ASP A 207 18.16 38.25 6.77
C ASP A 207 17.95 38.49 8.28
N GLN A 208 19.01 38.31 9.09
CA GLN A 208 18.96 38.56 10.54
C GLN A 208 18.65 40.03 10.91
N SER A 209 18.67 40.95 9.94
CA SER A 209 18.35 42.38 10.10
C SER A 209 16.92 42.72 9.66
N GLY A 210 16.15 41.75 9.15
CA GLY A 210 14.76 41.90 8.72
C GLY A 210 14.58 42.53 7.33
N LYS A 211 15.64 42.55 6.51
CA LYS A 211 15.60 43.02 5.12
C LYS A 211 15.51 41.85 4.15
N ASP A 212 14.86 42.11 3.01
CA ASP A 212 14.65 41.17 1.90
C ASP A 212 15.95 40.88 1.14
#